data_AF-A0A5U6FNP1-F1
#
_entry.id   AF-A0A5U6FNP1-F1
#
_cell.length_a   1.000
_cell.length_b   1.000
_cell.length_c   1.000
_cell.angle_alpha   90.00
_cell.angle_beta   90.00
_cell.angle_gamma   90.00
#
_symmetry.space_group_name_H-M   'P 1'
#
loop_
_entity.id
_entity.type
_entity.pdbx_description
1 polymer ?
#
loop_
_entity_poly.entity_id
_entity_poly.type
_entity_poly.pdbx_seq_one_letter_code
_entity_poly.pdbx_strand_id
1 'polypeptide(L)' 'MAKKVSKFFRIGVEGDTCDGRVISAQDIQEMAETFDPRVYGCRI' A
#
# COMPACT_ATOMS: atom_id res chain seq x y z
N MET A 1 0.56 -30.61 3.72
CA MET A 1 0.75 -29.36 2.96
C MET A 1 0.78 -28.21 3.96
N ALA A 2 1.82 -27.36 3.95
CA ALA A 2 1.88 -26.22 4.85
C ALA A 2 0.81 -25.19 4.47
N LYS A 3 -0.03 -24.78 5.43
CA LYS A 3 -1.02 -23.71 5.24
C LYS A 3 -0.24 -22.42 4.99
N LYS A 4 -0.31 -21.88 3.77
CA LYS A 4 0.24 -20.56 3.47
C LYS A 4 -0.61 -19.53 4.22
N VAL A 5 -0.03 -18.90 5.22
CA VAL A 5 -0.65 -17.79 5.93
C VAL A 5 -0.06 -16.52 5.33
N SER A 6 -0.79 -15.85 4.45
CA SER A 6 -0.47 -14.48 4.07
C SER A 6 -0.91 -13.55 5.21
N LYS A 7 -0.02 -12.66 5.64
CA LYS A 7 -0.32 -11.63 6.65
C LYS A 7 -0.16 -10.27 5.98
N PHE A 8 -1.14 -9.39 6.18
CA PHE A 8 -0.99 -8.00 5.79
C PHE A 8 0.06 -7.31 6.67
N PHE A 9 0.93 -6.54 6.03
CA PHE A 9 1.97 -5.75 6.69
C PHE A 9 1.84 -4.29 6.25
N ARG A 10 2.09 -3.37 7.20
CA ARG A 10 2.07 -1.93 6.93
C ARG A 10 3.42 -1.53 6.35
N ILE A 11 3.40 -0.90 5.17
CA ILE A 11 4.61 -0.48 4.45
C ILE A 11 4.87 1.03 4.50
N GLY A 12 3.91 1.83 4.96
CA GLY A 12 4.00 3.27 5.03
C GLY A 12 2.87 3.89 5.85
N VAL A 13 3.03 5.17 6.20
CA VAL A 13 2.06 6.04 6.88
C VAL A 13 2.13 7.42 6.25
N GLU A 14 1.14 8.26 6.50
CA GLU A 14 1.18 9.68 6.12
C GLU A 14 2.35 10.41 6.81
N GLY A 15 2.83 11.49 6.18
CA GLY A 15 3.89 12.35 6.70
C GLY A 15 5.06 12.57 5.73
N ASP A 16 6.18 13.02 6.31
CA ASP A 16 7.38 13.39 5.58
C ASP A 16 8.09 12.19 4.97
N THR A 17 8.56 12.35 3.75
CA THR A 17 9.29 11.34 3.01
C THR A 17 10.78 11.70 2.89
N CYS A 18 11.63 10.72 2.59
CA CYS A 18 13.08 10.94 2.51
C CYS A 18 13.52 11.95 1.44
N ASP A 19 12.65 12.27 0.47
CA ASP A 19 12.92 13.27 -0.56
C ASP A 19 12.22 14.61 -0.32
N GLY A 20 11.70 14.83 0.89
CA GLY A 20 11.14 16.11 1.34
C GLY A 20 9.71 16.39 0.88
N ARG A 21 9.02 15.40 0.29
CA ARG A 21 7.58 15.47 0.01
C ARG A 21 6.79 15.03 1.23
N VAL A 22 5.51 15.43 1.28
CA VAL A 22 4.56 15.01 2.31
C VAL A 22 3.50 14.13 1.66
N ILE A 23 3.26 12.95 2.23
CA ILE A 23 2.10 12.11 1.90
C ILE A 23 0.98 12.49 2.86
N SER A 24 -0.15 12.97 2.34
CA SER A 24 -1.34 13.25 3.17
C SER A 24 -2.18 11.98 3.38
N ALA A 25 -3.02 11.96 4.42
CA ALA A 25 -4.06 10.93 4.57
C ALA A 25 -4.94 10.79 3.32
N GLN A 26 -5.27 11.90 2.67
CA GLN A 26 -6.11 11.90 1.46
C GLN A 26 -5.43 11.16 0.31
N ASP A 27 -4.13 11.37 0.09
CA ASP A 27 -3.37 10.66 -0.94
C ASP A 27 -3.45 9.14 -0.71
N ILE A 28 -3.29 8.68 0.54
CA ILE A 28 -3.37 7.25 0.90
C ILE A 28 -4.76 6.70 0.61
N GLN A 29 -5.81 7.46 0.95
CA GLN A 29 -7.20 7.07 0.73
C GLN A 29 -7.50 6.93 -0.77
N GLU A 30 -7.13 7.92 -1.58
CA GLU A 30 -7.33 7.92 -3.04
C GLU A 30 -6.55 6.80 -3.74
N MET A 31 -5.31 6.57 -3.30
CA MET A 31 -4.50 5.44 -3.78
C MET A 31 -5.17 4.10 -3.47
N ALA A 32 -5.73 3.93 -2.27
CA ALA A 32 -6.40 2.70 -1.88
C ALA A 32 -7.71 2.47 -2.67
N GLU A 33 -8.49 3.53 -2.92
CA GLU A 33 -9.77 3.47 -3.63
C GLU A 33 -9.61 3.10 -5.12
N THR A 34 -8.50 3.50 -5.72
CA THR A 34 -8.23 3.28 -7.15
C THR A 34 -7.29 2.09 -7.44
N PHE A 35 -6.83 1.39 -6.40
CA PHE A 35 -5.87 0.30 -6.54
C PHE A 35 -6.48 -0.97 -7.16
N ASP A 36 -5.94 -1.41 -8.29
CA ASP A 36 -6.27 -2.71 -8.91
C ASP A 36 -5.05 -3.65 -8.93
N PRO A 37 -5.06 -4.74 -8.13
CA PRO A 37 -3.99 -5.74 -8.12
C PRO A 37 -3.64 -6.30 -9.50
N ARG A 38 -4.60 -6.35 -10.44
CA ARG A 38 -4.42 -6.91 -11.78
C ARG A 38 -3.58 -6.01 -12.67
N VAL A 39 -3.70 -4.70 -12.50
CA VAL A 39 -2.92 -3.69 -13.25
C VAL A 39 -1.45 -3.75 -12.81
N TYR A 40 -1.21 -3.93 -11.51
CA TYR A 40 0.13 -3.92 -10.92
C TYR A 40 0.77 -5.31 -10.78
N GLY A 41 0.15 -6.36 -11.35
CA GLY A 41 0.69 -7.72 -11.32
C GLY A 41 0.84 -8.33 -9.92
N CYS A 42 0.10 -7.81 -8.94
CA CYS A 42 0.16 -8.28 -7.57
C CYS A 42 -0.45 -9.68 -7.46
N ARG A 43 0.20 -10.57 -6.70
CA ARG A 43 -0.31 -11.92 -6.39
C ARG A 43 -0.82 -11.93 -4.95
N ILE A 44 -2.09 -12.30 -4.78
CA ILE A 44 -2.78 -12.35 -3.48
C ILE A 44 -2.66 -13.75 -2.88
#